data_AF-U2KSH4-F1
#
_entry.id   AF-U2KSH4-F1
#
_cell.length_a   1.000
_cell.length_b   1.000
_cell.length_c   1.000
_cell.angle_alpha   90.00
_cell.angle_beta   90.00
_cell.angle_gamma   90.00
#
_symmetry.space_group_name_H-M   'P 1'
#
loop_
_entity.id
_entity.type
_entity.pdbx_description
1 polymer ?
#
loop_
_entity_poly.entity_id
_entity_poly.type
_entity_poly.pdbx_seq_one_letter_code
_entity_poly.pdbx_strand_id
1 'polypeptide(L)'
;MFRKKCSIAFTILSLHGIIKAIYTKTKEHAMRSARTAKHIIIGLLLLGILLVGGWYFLYPYSLGSRISASEPLSLSVNITGVTVTGKDTVDTVTYEFQPDTQEYKALVSLLNDYDYHRSFLTLLPLEDYTPESNTTTFQLQSTDSQYLLTDKGGFSAEPVSGGKSLVYAIGYLGSGKAEQLTAELQALLKSCTPVETHDDTEMGTT
;
A
#
# COMPACT_ATOMS: atom_id res chain seq x y z
N MET A 1 52.91 36.17 62.76
CA MET A 1 52.10 34.95 62.54
C MET A 1 50.92 35.14 61.56
N PHE A 2 50.50 36.37 61.22
CA PHE A 2 49.34 36.65 60.35
C PHE A 2 49.57 36.48 58.83
N ARG A 3 50.77 36.79 58.32
CA ARG A 3 51.05 36.73 56.86
C ARG A 3 50.96 35.34 56.23
N LYS A 4 51.28 34.26 56.96
CA LYS A 4 51.18 32.88 56.44
C LYS A 4 49.73 32.42 56.26
N LYS A 5 48.79 32.89 57.09
CA LYS A 5 47.37 32.48 57.03
C LYS A 5 46.65 33.09 55.81
N CYS A 6 46.95 34.34 55.44
CA CYS A 6 46.37 34.97 54.25
C CYS A 6 46.83 34.33 52.94
N SER A 7 48.10 33.90 52.86
CA SER A 7 48.63 33.28 51.64
C SER A 7 47.98 31.92 51.34
N ILE A 8 47.68 31.13 52.37
CA ILE A 8 46.98 29.84 52.27
C ILE A 8 45.51 30.02 51.87
N ALA A 9 44.84 31.04 52.43
CA ALA A 9 43.45 31.34 52.07
C ALA A 9 43.31 31.76 50.59
N PHE A 10 44.29 32.50 50.06
CA PHE A 10 44.28 32.95 48.66
C PHE A 10 44.52 31.80 47.68
N THR A 11 45.40 30.85 48.00
CA THR A 11 45.62 29.65 47.19
C THR A 11 44.41 28.72 47.20
N ILE A 12 43.72 28.55 48.34
CA ILE A 12 42.50 27.75 48.40
C ILE A 12 41.38 28.37 47.56
N LEU A 13 41.21 29.69 47.63
CA LEU A 13 40.20 30.41 46.84
C LEU A 13 40.50 30.35 45.33
N SER A 14 41.78 30.48 44.96
CA SER A 14 42.26 30.34 43.57
C SER A 14 42.04 28.91 43.04
N LEU A 15 42.36 27.89 43.84
CA LEU A 15 42.17 26.49 43.46
C LEU A 15 40.69 26.15 43.27
N HIS A 16 39.82 26.66 44.15
CA HIS A 16 38.37 26.47 44.04
C HIS A 16 37.81 27.07 42.75
N GLY A 17 38.29 28.25 42.34
CA GLY A 17 37.91 28.89 41.08
C GLY A 17 38.31 28.06 39.85
N ILE A 18 39.53 27.52 39.84
CA ILE A 18 40.05 26.70 38.73
C ILE A 18 39.25 25.38 38.61
N ILE A 19 38.98 24.69 39.73
CA ILE A 19 38.20 23.45 39.73
C ILE A 19 36.79 23.71 39.19
N LYS A 20 36.14 24.80 39.61
CA LYS A 20 34.81 25.18 39.12
C LYS A 20 34.81 25.47 37.62
N ALA A 21 35.83 26.16 37.10
CA ALA A 21 35.95 26.45 35.68
C ALA A 21 36.14 25.17 34.84
N ILE A 22 36.99 24.25 35.29
CA ILE A 22 37.20 22.95 34.63
C ILE A 22 35.90 22.15 34.62
N TYR A 23 35.23 22.05 35.77
CA TYR A 23 33.96 21.33 35.88
C TYR A 23 32.88 21.91 34.95
N THR A 24 32.76 23.24 34.89
CA THR A 24 31.75 23.91 34.05
C THR A 24 32.03 23.68 32.57
N LYS A 25 33.30 23.81 32.14
CA LYS A 25 33.72 23.55 30.76
C LYS A 25 33.51 22.09 30.37
N THR A 26 33.90 21.14 31.21
CA THR A 26 33.67 19.70 30.96
C THR A 26 32.18 19.38 30.85
N LYS A 27 31.35 19.98 31.72
CA LYS A 27 29.89 19.81 31.68
C LYS A 27 29.27 20.38 30.40
N GLU A 28 29.71 21.56 29.95
CA GLU A 28 29.23 22.17 28.70
C GLU A 28 29.61 21.35 27.46
N HIS A 29 30.86 20.86 27.39
CA HIS A 29 31.29 19.96 26.32
C HIS A 29 30.49 18.65 26.31
N ALA A 30 30.25 18.05 27.48
CA ALA A 30 29.43 16.85 27.60
C ALA A 30 27.97 17.09 27.18
N MET A 31 27.36 18.20 27.60
CA MET A 31 25.98 18.55 27.22
C MET A 31 25.85 18.87 25.72
N ARG A 32 26.85 19.53 25.11
CA ARG A 32 26.86 19.82 23.67
C ARG A 32 27.02 18.55 22.84
N SER A 33 27.92 17.66 23.24
CA SER A 33 28.10 16.33 22.63
C SER A 33 26.82 15.48 22.75
N ALA A 34 26.19 15.43 23.93
CA ALA A 34 24.94 14.70 24.14
C ALA A 34 23.78 15.26 23.30
N ARG A 35 23.72 16.60 23.12
CA ARG A 35 22.72 17.22 22.24
C ARG A 35 22.94 16.80 20.78
N THR A 36 24.17 16.85 20.28
CA THR A 36 24.48 16.42 18.91
C THR A 36 24.22 14.92 18.71
N ALA A 37 24.62 14.08 19.65
CA ALA A 37 24.36 12.64 19.62
C ALA A 37 22.85 12.33 19.59
N LYS A 38 22.04 13.05 20.39
CA LYS A 38 20.57 12.92 20.35
C LYS A 38 20.01 13.23 18.96
N HIS A 39 20.47 14.30 18.30
CA HIS A 39 19.99 14.65 16.95
C HIS A 39 20.43 13.61 15.91
N ILE A 40 21.65 13.08 16.03
CA ILE A 40 22.13 11.99 15.15
C ILE A 40 21.28 10.74 15.33
N ILE A 41 21.00 10.33 16.57
CA ILE A 41 20.17 9.16 16.85
C ILE A 41 18.75 9.34 16.30
N ILE A 42 18.14 10.51 16.52
CA ILE A 42 16.82 10.84 15.95
C ILE A 42 16.87 10.80 14.42
N GLY A 43 17.91 11.37 13.81
CA GLY A 43 18.09 11.35 12.36
C GLY A 43 18.20 9.93 11.80
N LEU A 44 18.97 9.05 12.45
CA LEU A 44 19.10 7.64 12.07
C LEU A 44 17.79 6.88 12.26
N LEU A 45 17.04 7.17 13.32
CA LEU A 45 15.75 6.53 13.57
C LEU A 45 14.73 6.94 12.50
N LEU A 46 14.66 8.23 12.14
CA LEU A 46 13.80 8.71 11.05
C LEU A 46 14.20 8.10 9.70
N LEU A 47 15.50 7.99 9.43
CA LEU A 47 16.00 7.33 8.22
C LEU A 47 15.60 5.85 8.20
N GLY A 48 15.71 5.14 9.34
CA GLY A 48 15.27 3.76 9.46
C GLY A 48 13.78 3.59 9.16
N ILE A 49 12.94 4.46 9.71
CA ILE A 49 11.49 4.46 9.42
C ILE A 49 11.23 4.74 7.93
N LEU A 50 11.92 5.70 7.32
CA LEU A 50 11.78 6.00 5.90
C LEU A 50 12.20 4.84 5.00
N LEU A 51 13.27 4.12 5.35
CA LEU A 51 13.73 2.96 4.60
C LEU A 51 12.75 1.78 4.73
N VAL A 52 12.29 1.50 5.94
CA VAL A 52 11.32 0.41 6.19
C VAL A 52 9.96 0.74 5.57
N GLY A 53 9.49 1.98 5.72
CA GLY A 53 8.25 2.45 5.11
C GLY A 53 8.35 2.46 3.58
N GLY A 54 9.44 3.01 3.04
CA GLY A 54 9.72 3.01 1.60
C GLY A 54 9.74 1.59 1.03
N TRP A 55 10.44 0.66 1.69
CA TRP A 55 10.40 -0.76 1.31
C TRP A 55 8.98 -1.33 1.39
N TYR A 56 8.26 -1.10 2.48
CA TYR A 56 6.93 -1.65 2.67
C TYR A 56 5.90 -1.19 1.61
N PHE A 57 5.97 0.08 1.19
CA PHE A 57 5.05 0.65 0.20
C PHE A 57 5.53 0.47 -1.24
N LEU A 58 6.82 0.59 -1.52
CA LEU A 58 7.38 0.58 -2.89
C LEU A 58 7.86 -0.78 -3.36
N TYR A 59 7.94 -1.79 -2.49
CA TYR A 59 8.30 -3.14 -2.93
C TYR A 59 7.23 -3.66 -3.90
N PRO A 60 7.62 -4.09 -5.12
CA PRO A 60 6.70 -4.64 -6.09
C PRO A 60 6.22 -6.03 -5.65
N TYR A 61 4.92 -6.26 -5.76
CA TYR A 61 4.28 -7.56 -5.56
C TYR A 61 3.71 -8.04 -6.89
N SER A 62 3.74 -9.35 -7.15
CA SER A 62 3.10 -9.98 -8.31
C SER A 62 1.81 -10.69 -7.88
N LEU A 63 0.69 -10.46 -8.56
CA LEU A 63 -0.59 -11.07 -8.20
C LEU A 63 -0.66 -12.58 -8.42
N GLY A 64 0.03 -13.11 -9.43
CA GLY A 64 0.05 -14.55 -9.69
C GLY A 64 0.72 -15.37 -8.59
N SER A 65 1.46 -14.74 -7.67
CA SER A 65 1.94 -15.42 -6.46
C SER A 65 0.84 -15.70 -5.44
N ARG A 66 -0.29 -14.99 -5.55
CA ARG A 66 -1.47 -15.12 -4.67
C ARG A 66 -2.64 -15.83 -5.33
N ILE A 67 -2.62 -15.95 -6.65
CA ILE A 67 -3.61 -16.70 -7.41
C ILE A 67 -3.14 -18.15 -7.44
N SER A 68 -3.92 -19.05 -6.85
CA SER A 68 -3.60 -20.48 -6.83
C SER A 68 -3.70 -21.04 -8.25
N ALA A 69 -2.57 -21.53 -8.78
CA ALA A 69 -2.47 -22.06 -10.14
C ALA A 69 -3.39 -23.27 -10.41
N SER A 70 -3.89 -23.91 -9.34
CA SER A 70 -4.76 -25.08 -9.38
C SER A 70 -6.24 -24.78 -9.14
N GLU A 71 -6.60 -23.51 -8.92
CA GLU A 71 -7.98 -23.13 -8.60
C GLU A 71 -8.62 -22.33 -9.75
N PRO A 72 -9.91 -22.57 -10.02
CA PRO A 72 -10.63 -21.79 -11.00
C PRO A 72 -10.75 -20.33 -10.55
N LEU A 73 -10.80 -19.43 -11.53
CA LEU A 73 -11.00 -18.00 -11.31
C LEU A 73 -12.29 -17.57 -11.98
N SER A 74 -13.08 -16.77 -11.28
CA SER A 74 -14.22 -16.07 -11.87
C SER A 74 -13.86 -14.60 -12.01
N LEU A 75 -14.03 -14.03 -13.19
CA LEU A 75 -13.83 -12.61 -13.45
C LEU A 75 -15.14 -12.00 -13.91
N SER A 76 -15.66 -11.06 -13.13
CA SER A 76 -16.80 -10.25 -13.49
C SER A 76 -16.33 -8.87 -13.95
N VAL A 77 -16.84 -8.41 -15.08
CA VAL A 77 -16.64 -7.05 -15.58
C VAL A 77 -17.95 -6.30 -15.45
N ASN A 78 -17.97 -5.26 -14.62
CA ASN A 78 -19.11 -4.36 -14.53
C ASN A 78 -18.79 -3.06 -15.28
N ILE A 79 -19.56 -2.79 -16.32
CA ILE A 79 -19.48 -1.56 -17.10
C ILE A 79 -20.66 -0.68 -16.68
N THR A 80 -20.37 0.40 -15.95
CA THR A 80 -21.38 1.39 -15.62
C THR A 80 -21.52 2.42 -16.75
N GLY A 81 -22.74 2.68 -17.17
CA GLY A 81 -23.08 3.66 -18.20
C GLY A 81 -24.38 4.39 -17.89
N VAL A 82 -24.75 5.31 -18.77
CA VAL A 82 -26.04 6.02 -18.70
C VAL A 82 -26.76 5.76 -20.02
N THR A 83 -28.02 5.32 -19.95
CA THR A 83 -28.86 5.13 -21.14
C THR A 83 -29.13 6.47 -21.82
N VAL A 84 -29.60 6.40 -23.08
CA VAL A 84 -30.10 7.57 -23.83
C VAL A 84 -31.23 8.30 -23.08
N THR A 85 -31.92 7.61 -22.15
CA THR A 85 -32.98 8.16 -21.30
C THR A 85 -32.46 8.77 -19.98
N GLY A 86 -31.15 8.78 -19.73
CA GLY A 86 -30.55 9.34 -18.52
C GLY A 86 -30.60 8.43 -17.29
N LYS A 87 -30.80 7.11 -17.48
CA LYS A 87 -30.82 6.13 -16.39
C LYS A 87 -29.49 5.40 -16.30
N ASP A 88 -28.96 5.24 -15.10
CA ASP A 88 -27.75 4.44 -14.88
C ASP A 88 -28.01 2.97 -15.25
N THR A 89 -27.06 2.37 -15.97
CA THR A 89 -27.03 0.94 -16.30
C THR A 89 -25.73 0.34 -15.84
N VAL A 90 -25.80 -0.85 -15.28
CA VAL A 90 -24.65 -1.69 -14.99
C VAL A 90 -24.78 -2.93 -15.86
N ASP A 91 -23.89 -3.07 -16.84
CA ASP A 91 -23.78 -4.29 -17.64
C ASP A 91 -22.71 -5.18 -16.99
N THR A 92 -23.08 -6.40 -16.63
CA THR A 92 -22.23 -7.34 -15.90
C THR A 92 -21.99 -8.56 -16.76
N VAL A 93 -20.74 -8.78 -17.15
CA VAL A 93 -20.32 -9.96 -17.91
C VAL A 93 -19.37 -10.79 -17.07
N THR A 94 -19.70 -12.07 -16.88
CA THR A 94 -18.90 -13.00 -16.07
C THR A 94 -18.15 -13.98 -16.96
N TYR A 95 -16.89 -14.23 -16.63
CA TYR A 95 -16.00 -15.18 -17.30
C TYR A 95 -15.47 -16.16 -16.27
N GLU A 96 -15.49 -17.45 -16.59
CA GLU A 96 -14.89 -18.49 -15.75
C GLU A 96 -13.64 -19.07 -16.43
N PHE A 97 -12.52 -19.02 -15.71
CA PHE A 97 -11.24 -19.53 -16.16
C PHE A 97 -10.92 -20.82 -15.42
N GLN A 98 -10.89 -21.92 -16.17
CA GLN A 98 -10.46 -23.20 -15.64
C GLN A 98 -8.92 -23.29 -15.57
N PRO A 99 -8.35 -23.90 -14.52
CA PRO A 99 -6.91 -24.12 -14.42
C PRO A 99 -6.34 -24.81 -15.66
N ASP A 100 -5.06 -24.58 -15.93
CA ASP A 100 -4.29 -25.18 -17.04
C ASP A 100 -4.73 -24.83 -18.47
N THR A 101 -5.83 -24.10 -18.65
CA THR A 101 -6.26 -23.59 -19.97
C THR A 101 -5.34 -22.49 -20.49
N GLN A 102 -5.36 -22.27 -21.81
CA GLN A 102 -4.59 -21.18 -22.43
C GLN A 102 -5.09 -19.81 -21.96
N GLU A 103 -6.40 -19.65 -21.81
CA GLU A 103 -7.04 -18.41 -21.34
C GLU A 103 -6.63 -18.09 -19.90
N TYR A 104 -6.63 -19.09 -19.01
CA TYR A 104 -6.15 -18.94 -17.64
C TYR A 104 -4.68 -18.52 -17.60
N LYS A 105 -3.81 -19.18 -18.38
CA LYS A 105 -2.38 -18.84 -18.46
C LYS A 105 -2.16 -17.42 -18.99
N ALA A 106 -2.95 -17.00 -19.98
CA ALA A 106 -2.89 -15.64 -20.52
C ALA A 106 -3.33 -14.59 -19.49
N LEU A 107 -4.43 -14.83 -18.77
CA LEU A 107 -4.91 -13.96 -17.70
C LEU A 107 -3.87 -13.82 -16.58
N VAL A 108 -3.37 -14.94 -16.07
CA VAL A 108 -2.37 -14.92 -14.99
C VAL A 108 -1.06 -14.30 -15.47
N SER A 109 -0.64 -14.53 -16.71
CA SER A 109 0.54 -13.89 -17.28
C SER A 109 0.37 -12.38 -17.40
N LEU A 110 -0.81 -11.91 -17.85
CA LEU A 110 -1.11 -10.49 -17.95
C LEU A 110 -1.07 -9.82 -16.56
N LEU A 111 -1.73 -10.42 -15.56
CA LEU A 111 -1.70 -9.91 -14.19
C LEU A 111 -0.30 -9.97 -13.55
N ASN A 112 0.60 -10.81 -14.03
CA ASN A 112 1.98 -10.89 -13.54
C ASN A 112 2.94 -9.90 -14.21
N ASP A 113 2.58 -9.34 -15.38
CA ASP A 113 3.42 -8.37 -16.09
C ASP A 113 3.40 -6.99 -15.42
N TYR A 114 2.48 -6.78 -14.47
CA TYR A 114 2.33 -5.54 -13.73
C TYR A 114 2.90 -5.62 -12.31
N ASP A 115 3.51 -4.52 -11.89
CA ASP A 115 3.98 -4.33 -10.52
C ASP A 115 2.88 -3.72 -9.65
N TYR A 116 2.60 -4.36 -8.52
CA TYR A 116 1.62 -3.88 -7.53
C TYR A 116 2.34 -3.39 -6.28
N HIS A 117 2.01 -2.19 -5.84
CA HIS A 117 2.63 -1.54 -4.68
C HIS A 117 1.58 -1.26 -3.62
N ARG A 118 1.90 -1.41 -2.33
CA ARG A 118 0.90 -1.10 -1.29
C ARG A 118 0.63 0.40 -1.32
N SER A 119 -0.64 0.78 -1.38
CA SER A 119 -1.06 2.16 -1.22
C SER A 119 -1.07 2.55 0.25
N PHE A 120 -0.82 3.83 0.55
CA PHE A 120 -1.01 4.39 1.89
C PHE A 120 -2.43 4.17 2.43
N LEU A 121 -3.41 4.03 1.53
CA LEU A 121 -4.79 3.70 1.88
C LEU A 121 -4.89 2.37 2.66
N THR A 122 -3.99 1.42 2.45
CA THR A 122 -3.91 0.17 3.23
C THR A 122 -3.76 0.40 4.75
N LEU A 123 -3.26 1.55 5.19
CA LEU A 123 -3.13 1.83 6.62
C LEU A 123 -4.44 2.27 7.28
N LEU A 124 -5.42 2.70 6.50
CA LEU A 124 -6.69 3.19 7.02
C LEU A 124 -7.65 2.01 7.29
N PRO A 125 -8.50 2.10 8.33
CA PRO A 125 -9.61 1.17 8.51
C PRO A 125 -10.65 1.46 7.43
N LEU A 126 -10.50 0.74 6.33
CA LEU A 126 -11.30 0.88 5.12
C LEU A 126 -12.41 -0.17 5.10
N GLU A 127 -13.20 -0.24 6.17
CA GLU A 127 -14.30 -1.22 6.30
C GLU A 127 -15.26 -1.20 5.11
N ASP A 128 -15.30 -0.10 4.34
CA ASP A 128 -16.10 0.06 3.13
C ASP A 128 -15.33 0.69 1.95
N TYR A 129 -14.03 0.38 1.76
CA TYR A 129 -13.34 0.86 0.55
C TYR A 129 -13.87 0.15 -0.69
N THR A 130 -14.86 0.79 -1.29
CA THR A 130 -15.33 0.54 -2.64
C THR A 130 -14.59 1.51 -3.55
N PRO A 131 -13.69 1.01 -4.42
CA PRO A 131 -13.16 1.79 -5.52
C PRO A 131 -14.29 2.49 -6.29
N GLU A 132 -14.04 3.68 -6.81
CA GLU A 132 -15.07 4.49 -7.48
C GLU A 132 -15.74 3.71 -8.63
N SER A 133 -17.00 3.34 -8.41
CA SER A 133 -17.75 2.41 -9.26
C SER A 133 -18.40 3.08 -10.48
N ASN A 134 -18.31 4.40 -10.65
CA ASN A 134 -18.81 5.11 -11.83
C ASN A 134 -17.92 4.91 -13.07
N THR A 135 -17.26 3.75 -13.15
CA THR A 135 -16.21 3.40 -14.11
C THR A 135 -16.25 1.90 -14.44
N THR A 136 -15.37 1.44 -15.33
CA THR A 136 -15.27 0.00 -15.58
C THR A 136 -14.57 -0.69 -14.42
N THR A 137 -15.25 -1.65 -13.79
CA THR A 137 -14.70 -2.43 -12.69
C THR A 137 -14.49 -3.89 -13.09
N PHE A 138 -13.38 -4.46 -12.66
CA PHE A 138 -13.03 -5.87 -12.84
C PHE A 138 -12.93 -6.52 -11.47
N GLN A 139 -13.83 -7.46 -11.19
CA GLN A 139 -13.86 -8.22 -9.96
C GLN A 139 -13.37 -9.64 -10.24
N LEU A 140 -12.17 -9.96 -9.79
CA LEU A 140 -11.57 -11.28 -9.89
C LEU A 140 -11.77 -12.01 -8.57
N GLN A 141 -12.51 -13.11 -8.60
CA GLN A 141 -12.72 -13.98 -7.45
C GLN A 141 -11.89 -15.26 -7.60
N SER A 142 -11.08 -15.50 -6.58
CA SER A 142 -10.41 -16.77 -6.30
C SER A 142 -11.02 -17.37 -5.02
N THR A 143 -10.73 -18.63 -4.72
CA THR A 143 -11.28 -19.34 -3.55
C THR A 143 -11.00 -18.61 -2.24
N ASP A 144 -9.81 -18.04 -2.10
CA ASP A 144 -9.36 -17.40 -0.85
C ASP A 144 -9.39 -15.88 -0.87
N SER A 145 -9.53 -15.26 -2.05
CA SER A 145 -9.39 -13.80 -2.20
C SER A 145 -10.24 -13.24 -3.32
N GLN A 146 -10.81 -12.08 -3.07
CA GLN A 146 -11.47 -11.23 -4.05
C GLN A 146 -10.56 -10.05 -4.36
N TYR A 147 -10.34 -9.79 -5.64
CA TYR A 147 -9.60 -8.66 -6.14
C TYR A 147 -10.53 -7.74 -6.92
N LEU A 148 -10.43 -6.44 -6.70
CA LEU A 148 -11.22 -5.44 -7.39
C LEU A 148 -10.29 -4.42 -8.03
N LEU A 149 -10.41 -4.26 -9.34
CA LEU A 149 -9.62 -3.35 -10.15
C LEU A 149 -10.54 -2.32 -10.82
N THR A 150 -10.13 -1.06 -10.83
CA THR A 150 -10.78 0.01 -11.58
C THR A 150 -9.82 0.69 -12.54
N ASP A 151 -10.36 1.19 -13.65
CA ASP A 151 -9.62 1.93 -14.67
C ASP A 151 -8.96 3.22 -14.13
N LYS A 152 -9.50 3.81 -13.06
CA LYS A 152 -8.92 4.97 -12.36
C LYS A 152 -7.78 4.63 -11.39
N GLY A 153 -7.31 3.39 -11.35
CA GLY A 153 -6.14 2.99 -10.56
C GLY A 153 -6.44 2.56 -9.13
N GLY A 154 -7.70 2.27 -8.80
CA GLY A 154 -8.03 1.54 -7.59
C GLY A 154 -7.77 0.06 -7.80
N PHE A 155 -6.89 -0.55 -7.00
CA PHE A 155 -6.79 -2.00 -6.90
C PHE A 155 -6.88 -2.41 -5.43
N SER A 156 -7.85 -3.24 -5.07
CA SER A 156 -7.96 -3.81 -3.73
C SER A 156 -7.95 -5.33 -3.76
N ALA A 157 -7.45 -5.93 -2.69
CA ALA A 157 -7.49 -7.36 -2.44
C ALA A 157 -8.07 -7.62 -1.06
N GLU A 158 -9.11 -8.44 -1.00
CA GLU A 158 -9.86 -8.77 0.20
C GLU A 158 -9.90 -10.28 0.38
N PRO A 159 -9.51 -10.81 1.55
CA PRO A 159 -9.64 -12.24 1.82
C PRO A 159 -11.11 -12.61 1.99
N VAL A 160 -11.55 -13.69 1.32
CA VAL A 160 -12.95 -14.16 1.36
C VAL A 160 -13.35 -14.60 2.78
N SER A 161 -12.39 -15.05 3.59
CA SER A 161 -12.60 -15.44 4.99
C SER A 161 -12.93 -14.29 5.95
N GLY A 162 -12.99 -13.05 5.46
CA GLY A 162 -13.06 -11.85 6.28
C GLY A 162 -11.69 -11.48 6.85
N GLY A 163 -11.32 -10.21 6.74
CA GLY A 163 -10.02 -9.72 7.15
C GLY A 163 -9.75 -8.29 6.66
N LYS A 164 -8.53 -7.82 6.87
CA LYS A 164 -8.15 -6.46 6.45
C LYS A 164 -7.96 -6.40 4.92
N SER A 165 -8.75 -5.57 4.26
CA SER A 165 -8.57 -5.23 2.84
C SER A 165 -7.23 -4.52 2.61
N LEU A 166 -6.50 -4.98 1.61
CA LEU A 166 -5.24 -4.39 1.16
C LEU A 166 -5.49 -3.59 -0.11
N VAL A 167 -5.06 -2.34 -0.14
CA VAL A 167 -5.17 -1.47 -1.31
C VAL A 167 -3.81 -1.34 -1.96
N TYR A 168 -3.73 -1.62 -3.25
CA TYR A 168 -2.53 -1.46 -4.05
C TYR A 168 -2.70 -0.38 -5.11
N ALA A 169 -1.57 0.19 -5.50
CA ALA A 169 -1.42 0.98 -6.71
C ALA A 169 -0.71 0.10 -7.76
N ILE A 170 -1.08 0.28 -9.03
CA ILE A 170 -0.45 -0.42 -10.16
C ILE A 170 0.61 0.48 -10.76
N GLY A 171 1.87 0.04 -10.69
CA GLY A 171 3.03 0.87 -10.97
C GLY A 171 3.27 1.95 -9.92
N TYR A 172 4.33 2.75 -10.12
CA TYR A 172 4.81 3.68 -9.10
C TYR A 172 4.06 5.01 -9.04
N LEU A 173 3.58 5.54 -10.17
CA LEU A 173 3.02 6.89 -10.26
C LEU A 173 1.90 6.98 -11.31
N GLY A 174 0.77 7.58 -10.89
CA GLY A 174 -0.38 7.86 -11.76
C GLY A 174 -1.29 6.67 -12.03
N SER A 175 -2.34 6.87 -12.83
CA SER A 175 -3.31 5.84 -13.24
C SER A 175 -2.95 5.14 -14.55
N GLY A 176 -1.97 5.65 -15.32
CA GLY A 176 -1.72 5.18 -16.69
C GLY A 176 -1.41 3.68 -16.81
N LYS A 177 -0.76 3.07 -15.80
CA LYS A 177 -0.53 1.62 -15.78
C LYS A 177 -1.78 0.83 -15.43
N ALA A 178 -2.65 1.35 -14.57
CA ALA A 178 -3.94 0.74 -14.31
C ALA A 178 -4.87 0.82 -15.53
N GLU A 179 -4.91 1.98 -16.21
CA GLU A 179 -5.64 2.16 -17.47
C GLU A 179 -5.13 1.22 -18.56
N GLN A 180 -3.80 1.02 -18.65
CA GLN A 180 -3.22 0.06 -19.56
C GLN A 180 -3.66 -1.37 -19.22
N LEU A 181 -3.59 -1.76 -17.94
CA LEU A 181 -4.00 -3.09 -17.49
C LEU A 181 -5.48 -3.36 -17.78
N THR A 182 -6.37 -2.40 -17.48
CA THR A 182 -7.80 -2.57 -17.74
C THR A 182 -8.09 -2.66 -19.24
N ALA A 183 -7.42 -1.88 -20.08
CA ALA A 183 -7.54 -1.99 -21.54
C ALA A 183 -7.05 -3.35 -22.07
N GLU A 184 -5.92 -3.85 -21.56
CA GLU A 184 -5.39 -5.18 -21.94
C GLU A 184 -6.28 -6.32 -21.43
N LEU A 185 -6.86 -6.20 -20.23
CA LEU A 185 -7.87 -7.13 -19.72
C LEU A 185 -9.10 -7.15 -20.62
N GLN A 186 -9.65 -5.99 -21.00
CA GLN A 186 -10.78 -5.94 -21.95
C GLN A 186 -10.43 -6.59 -23.30
N ALA A 187 -9.22 -6.36 -23.80
CA ALA A 187 -8.76 -6.96 -25.05
C ALA A 187 -8.66 -8.48 -24.95
N LEU A 188 -8.14 -9.00 -23.84
CA LEU A 188 -8.07 -10.44 -23.56
C LEU A 188 -9.47 -11.05 -23.51
N LEU A 189 -10.39 -10.41 -22.79
CA LEU A 189 -11.76 -10.93 -22.60
C LEU A 189 -12.58 -10.97 -23.89
N LYS A 190 -12.31 -10.10 -24.86
CA LYS A 190 -12.93 -10.19 -26.20
C LYS A 190 -12.61 -11.50 -26.93
N SER A 191 -11.53 -12.19 -26.54
CA SER A 191 -11.17 -13.50 -27.09
C SER A 191 -11.67 -14.68 -26.25
N CYS A 192 -12.18 -14.42 -25.05
CA CYS A 192 -12.73 -15.42 -24.14
C CYS A 192 -14.25 -15.56 -24.35
N THR A 193 -14.78 -16.72 -23.99
CA THR A 193 -16.24 -16.94 -24.03
C THR A 193 -16.84 -16.57 -22.67
N PRO A 194 -17.77 -15.60 -22.62
CA PRO A 194 -18.46 -15.28 -21.37
C PRO A 194 -19.36 -16.45 -20.96
N VAL A 195 -19.55 -16.61 -19.66
CA VAL A 195 -20.60 -17.48 -19.13
C VAL A 195 -21.91 -16.75 -19.30
N GLU A 196 -22.91 -17.39 -19.93
CA GLU A 196 -24.24 -16.82 -20.01
C GLU A 196 -24.79 -16.66 -18.58
N THR A 197 -24.85 -15.41 -18.11
CA THR A 197 -25.71 -15.05 -16.98
C THR A 197 -27.13 -15.16 -17.50
N HIS A 198 -27.81 -16.27 -17.23
CA HIS A 198 -29.26 -16.30 -17.30
C HIS A 198 -29.78 -15.24 -16.32
N ASP A 199 -30.35 -14.19 -16.89
CA ASP A 199 -31.15 -13.22 -16.18
C ASP A 199 -32.43 -13.95 -15.77
N ASP A 200 -32.35 -14.74 -14.69
CA ASP A 200 -33.50 -15.41 -14.06
C ASP A 200 -34.37 -14.33 -13.38
N THR A 201 -34.88 -13.39 -14.18
CA THR A 201 -36.06 -12.60 -13.89
C THR A 201 -37.27 -13.26 -14.57
N GLU A 202 -37.44 -14.57 -14.36
CA GLU A 202 -38.74 -15.24 -14.47
C GLU A 202 -39.24 -15.61 -13.06
N MET A 203 -40.06 -14.74 -12.48
CA MET A 203 -41.46 -15.05 -12.14
C MET A 203 -42.00 -14.10 -11.07
N GLY A 204 -43.02 -13.36 -11.49
CA GLY A 204 -44.00 -12.72 -10.62
C GLY A 204 -45.26 -12.36 -11.40
N THR A 205 -45.74 -13.26 -12.26
CA THR A 205 -47.13 -13.20 -12.76
C THR A 205 -48.07 -13.51 -11.60
N THR A 206 -48.90 -12.54 -11.21
CA THR A 206 -50.38 -12.59 -11.16
C THR A 206 -50.90 -11.22 -10.74
#